data_AF-A0A1F8RVY7-F1
#
_entry.id   AF-A0A1F8RVY7-F1
#
_cell.length_a   1.000
_cell.length_b   1.000
_cell.length_c   1.000
_cell.angle_alpha   90.00
_cell.angle_beta   90.00
_cell.angle_gamma   90.00
#
_symmetry.space_group_name_H-M   'P 1'
#
loop_
_entity.id
_entity.type
_entity.pdbx_description
1 polymer ?
#
loop_
_entity_poly.entity_id
_entity_poly.type
_entity_poly.pdbx_seq_one_letter_code
_entity_poly.pdbx_strand_id
1 'polypeptide(L)'
;MPLLPDEIAELEARPRDGDAVRAAIQAYAELHLDEFAGWYLDRDRAGALTTMWTDHLDRHVLAIGALVHPAASVAFRSARFSLASLNALQERISADWDWMRGAGIAPLGVGINEIGNRVELDVSSTDPAAPFTVAAHYAAPLGMLEVRSDGTGAALVPIATVRGIVVTASGAAPGENTYLVVTRGPGPGRCGGDVDEIAHGVGPDGRFQILCAAGSWTIAIQDAPIGGPNGIDLGHLDVLVPGGGVVDIIITLDPH
;
A
#
# COMPACT_ATOMS: atom_id res chain seq x y z
N MET A 1 35.74 12.47 -8.67
CA MET A 1 36.39 11.97 -9.90
C MET A 1 35.30 11.88 -10.96
N PRO A 2 35.42 12.52 -12.14
CA PRO A 2 34.45 12.34 -13.21
C PRO A 2 34.59 10.93 -13.82
N LEU A 3 33.48 10.29 -14.15
CA LEU A 3 33.44 8.97 -14.78
C LEU A 3 34.09 9.01 -16.17
N LEU A 4 34.79 7.94 -16.54
CA LEU A 4 35.38 7.78 -17.87
C LEU A 4 34.28 7.52 -18.92
N PRO A 5 34.49 7.89 -20.20
CA PRO A 5 33.50 7.67 -21.26
C PRO A 5 33.01 6.23 -21.39
N ASP A 6 33.88 5.25 -21.14
CA ASP A 6 33.53 3.82 -21.18
C ASP A 6 32.67 3.41 -19.97
N GLU A 7 32.90 4.01 -18.80
CA GLU A 7 32.07 3.79 -17.61
C GLU A 7 30.68 4.42 -17.78
N ILE A 8 30.59 5.54 -18.49
CA ILE A 8 29.32 6.18 -18.87
C ILE A 8 28.58 5.30 -19.88
N ALA A 9 29.26 4.77 -20.90
CA ALA A 9 28.66 3.85 -21.86
C ALA A 9 28.19 2.53 -21.22
N GLU A 10 28.95 1.98 -20.27
CA GLU A 10 28.55 0.80 -19.49
C GLU A 10 27.35 1.10 -18.58
N LEU A 11 27.31 2.28 -17.94
CA LEU A 11 26.16 2.72 -17.14
C LEU A 11 24.91 2.99 -18.01
N GLU A 12 25.07 3.51 -19.22
CA GLU A 12 23.97 3.79 -20.15
C GLU A 12 23.46 2.53 -20.87
N ALA A 13 24.30 1.51 -21.04
CA ALA A 13 23.93 0.21 -21.61
C ALA A 13 23.16 -0.68 -20.60
N ARG A 14 23.52 -0.63 -19.31
CA ARG A 14 22.90 -1.46 -18.26
C ARG A 14 21.35 -1.34 -18.16
N PRO A 15 20.74 -0.14 -18.22
CA PRO A 15 19.29 0.01 -18.23
C PRO A 15 18.64 -0.54 -19.51
N ARG A 16 19.29 -0.37 -20.67
CA ARG A 16 18.78 -0.84 -21.97
C ARG A 16 18.80 -2.37 -22.08
N ASP A 17 19.79 -3.02 -21.46
CA ASP A 17 19.85 -4.48 -21.38
C ASP A 17 18.84 -5.04 -20.36
N GLY A 18 18.63 -4.37 -19.23
CA GLY A 18 17.70 -4.83 -18.19
C GLY A 18 16.25 -4.92 -18.66
N ASP A 19 15.76 -3.89 -19.36
CA ASP A 19 14.40 -3.87 -19.88
C ASP A 19 14.21 -4.85 -21.06
N ALA A 20 15.23 -5.00 -21.92
CA ALA A 20 15.20 -5.98 -23.00
C ALA A 20 15.19 -7.42 -22.48
N VAL A 21 16.00 -7.72 -21.45
CA VAL A 21 16.03 -9.03 -20.78
C VAL A 21 14.69 -9.32 -20.12
N ARG A 22 14.11 -8.33 -19.41
CA ARG A 22 12.77 -8.47 -18.80
C ARG A 22 11.71 -8.75 -19.86
N ALA A 23 11.71 -8.00 -20.96
CA ALA A 23 10.75 -8.20 -22.06
C ALA A 23 10.89 -9.59 -22.70
N ALA A 24 12.12 -10.08 -22.92
CA ALA A 24 12.36 -11.41 -23.47
C ALA A 24 11.86 -12.54 -22.55
N ILE A 25 12.14 -12.43 -21.25
CA ILE A 25 11.65 -13.40 -20.25
C ILE A 25 10.13 -13.33 -20.14
N GLN A 26 9.55 -12.14 -20.14
CA GLN A 26 8.10 -11.95 -20.09
C GLN A 26 7.40 -12.58 -21.30
N ALA A 27 7.91 -12.36 -22.52
CA ALA A 27 7.36 -12.97 -23.73
C ALA A 27 7.47 -14.50 -23.71
N TYR A 28 8.56 -15.05 -23.18
CA TYR A 28 8.68 -16.49 -22.99
C TYR A 28 7.69 -17.03 -21.93
N ALA A 29 7.55 -16.33 -20.81
CA ALA A 29 6.63 -16.70 -19.73
C ALA A 29 5.16 -16.74 -20.18
N GLU A 30 4.75 -15.85 -21.08
CA GLU A 30 3.40 -15.84 -21.66
C GLU A 30 3.05 -17.12 -22.45
N LEU A 31 4.06 -17.87 -22.90
CA LEU A 31 3.88 -19.16 -23.57
C LEU A 31 3.80 -20.34 -22.58
N HIS A 32 4.08 -20.10 -21.29
CA HIS A 32 4.25 -21.11 -20.24
C HIS A 32 3.58 -20.66 -18.93
N LEU A 33 2.38 -20.07 -19.02
CA LEU A 33 1.66 -19.47 -17.89
C LEU A 33 1.34 -20.46 -16.76
N ASP A 34 1.20 -21.74 -17.09
CA ASP A 34 0.94 -22.82 -16.16
C ASP A 34 2.16 -23.19 -15.31
N GLU A 35 3.38 -22.98 -15.83
CA GLU A 35 4.63 -23.28 -15.14
C GLU A 35 5.31 -22.02 -14.55
N PHE A 36 5.03 -20.84 -15.12
CA PHE A 36 5.65 -19.59 -14.68
C PHE A 36 5.14 -19.14 -13.31
N ALA A 37 6.07 -18.85 -12.40
CA ALA A 37 5.78 -18.44 -11.02
C ALA A 37 6.17 -16.98 -10.72
N GLY A 38 6.45 -16.17 -11.74
CA GLY A 38 6.79 -14.76 -11.62
C GLY A 38 8.29 -14.48 -11.61
N TRP A 39 8.64 -13.21 -11.39
CA TRP A 39 10.03 -12.76 -11.32
C TRP A 39 10.18 -11.54 -10.42
N TYR A 40 11.38 -11.34 -9.87
CA TYR A 40 11.70 -10.16 -9.07
C TYR A 40 13.17 -9.78 -9.24
N LEU A 41 13.52 -8.53 -8.87
CA LEU A 41 14.91 -8.08 -8.82
C LEU A 41 15.53 -8.46 -7.47
N ASP A 42 16.50 -9.37 -7.50
CA ASP A 42 17.21 -9.85 -6.32
C ASP A 42 18.34 -8.88 -5.96
N ARG A 43 18.06 -7.98 -5.01
CA ARG A 43 19.04 -6.96 -4.56
C ARG A 43 20.26 -7.58 -3.88
N ASP A 44 20.10 -8.73 -3.24
CA ASP A 44 21.20 -9.44 -2.57
C ASP A 44 22.16 -10.08 -3.59
N ARG A 45 21.68 -10.32 -4.81
CA ARG A 45 22.47 -10.81 -5.95
C ARG A 45 22.77 -9.71 -6.96
N ALA A 46 23.19 -8.55 -6.48
CA ALA A 46 23.58 -7.40 -7.31
C ALA A 46 22.49 -6.94 -8.31
N GLY A 47 21.21 -7.11 -7.95
CA GLY A 47 20.08 -6.74 -8.80
C GLY A 47 19.76 -7.75 -9.91
N ALA A 48 20.21 -9.01 -9.79
CA ALA A 48 19.89 -10.06 -10.74
C ALA A 48 18.38 -10.24 -10.90
N LEU A 49 17.92 -10.40 -12.14
CA LEU A 49 16.53 -10.71 -12.41
C LEU A 49 16.29 -12.19 -12.12
N THR A 50 15.58 -12.50 -11.03
CA THR A 50 15.25 -13.88 -10.65
C THR A 50 13.89 -14.26 -11.22
N THR A 51 13.85 -15.30 -12.05
CA THR A 51 12.61 -15.89 -12.57
C THR A 51 12.34 -17.23 -11.89
N MET A 52 11.06 -17.54 -11.65
CA MET A 52 10.63 -18.70 -10.89
C MET A 52 9.72 -19.60 -11.72
N TRP A 53 9.85 -20.92 -11.54
CA TRP A 53 9.15 -21.93 -12.33
C TRP A 53 8.69 -23.09 -11.44
N THR A 54 7.50 -23.64 -11.67
CA THR A 54 6.95 -24.73 -10.87
C THR A 54 7.47 -26.10 -11.27
N ASP A 55 7.82 -26.28 -12.54
CA ASP A 55 8.34 -27.53 -13.08
C ASP A 55 9.40 -27.25 -14.16
N HIS A 56 10.06 -28.30 -14.65
CA HIS A 56 11.00 -28.29 -15.78
C HIS A 56 12.06 -27.18 -15.74
N LEU A 57 12.58 -26.82 -14.57
CA LEU A 57 13.48 -25.67 -14.39
C LEU A 57 14.67 -25.69 -15.37
N ASP A 58 15.31 -26.84 -15.57
CA ASP A 58 16.44 -26.98 -16.50
C ASP A 58 16.07 -26.64 -17.95
N ARG A 59 14.84 -26.95 -18.37
CA ARG A 59 14.33 -26.59 -19.71
C ARG A 59 14.18 -25.08 -19.84
N HIS A 60 13.62 -24.43 -18.82
CA HIS A 60 13.43 -22.98 -18.82
C HIS A 60 14.78 -22.23 -18.76
N VAL A 61 15.75 -22.73 -17.99
CA VAL A 61 17.12 -22.19 -17.95
C VAL A 61 17.74 -22.20 -19.36
N LEU A 62 17.66 -23.34 -20.06
CA LEU A 62 18.21 -23.47 -21.41
C LEU A 62 17.49 -22.56 -22.42
N ALA A 63 16.15 -22.54 -22.39
CA ALA A 63 15.35 -21.73 -23.31
C ALA A 63 15.61 -20.23 -23.10
N ILE A 64 15.57 -19.75 -21.86
CA ILE A 64 15.81 -18.33 -21.54
C ILE A 64 17.25 -17.94 -21.81
N GLY A 65 18.21 -18.81 -21.50
CA GLY A 65 19.63 -18.58 -21.81
C GLY A 65 19.91 -18.38 -23.30
N ALA A 66 19.07 -18.95 -24.19
CA ALA A 66 19.13 -18.73 -25.63
C ALA A 66 18.47 -17.41 -26.10
N LEU A 67 17.65 -16.78 -25.25
CA LEU A 67 16.92 -15.54 -25.56
C LEU A 67 17.63 -14.28 -25.06
N VAL A 68 18.49 -14.40 -24.04
CA VAL A 68 19.13 -13.26 -23.37
C VAL A 68 20.63 -13.22 -23.68
N HIS A 69 21.23 -12.03 -23.60
CA HIS A 69 22.67 -11.87 -23.77
C HIS A 69 23.43 -12.69 -22.70
N PRO A 70 24.55 -13.39 -23.02
CA PRO A 70 25.26 -14.22 -22.05
C PRO A 70 25.78 -13.48 -20.81
N ALA A 71 25.96 -12.15 -20.90
CA ALA A 71 26.35 -11.30 -19.78
C ALA A 71 25.16 -10.80 -18.93
N ALA A 72 23.91 -11.12 -19.31
CA ALA A 72 22.73 -10.74 -18.54
C ALA A 72 22.70 -11.47 -17.19
N SER A 73 22.46 -10.74 -16.11
CA SER A 73 22.35 -11.30 -14.76
C SER A 73 20.94 -11.85 -14.52
N VAL A 74 20.72 -13.11 -14.89
CA VAL A 74 19.46 -13.83 -14.70
C VAL A 74 19.67 -15.00 -13.74
N ALA A 75 18.82 -15.10 -12.73
CA ALA A 75 18.80 -16.23 -11.79
C ALA A 75 17.50 -17.00 -11.93
N PHE A 76 17.54 -18.28 -11.59
CA PHE A 76 16.41 -19.21 -11.73
C PHE A 76 16.14 -19.88 -10.39
N ARG A 77 14.86 -20.04 -10.04
CA ARG A 77 14.43 -20.76 -8.84
C ARG A 77 13.23 -21.64 -9.12
N SER A 78 13.15 -22.75 -8.41
CA SER A 78 11.90 -23.52 -8.32
C SER A 78 10.91 -22.83 -7.40
N ALA A 79 9.63 -22.91 -7.75
CA ALA A 79 8.51 -22.43 -6.97
C ALA A 79 7.45 -23.54 -6.82
N ARG A 80 6.53 -23.39 -5.87
CA ARG A 80 5.48 -24.41 -5.64
C ARG A 80 4.20 -24.12 -6.42
N PHE A 81 3.89 -22.84 -6.62
CA PHE A 81 2.67 -22.38 -7.25
C PHE A 81 2.99 -21.46 -8.43
N SER A 82 2.26 -21.61 -9.52
CA SER A 82 2.38 -20.71 -10.66
C SER A 82 1.73 -19.37 -10.36
N LEU A 83 2.20 -18.33 -11.04
CA LEU A 83 1.67 -16.97 -10.92
C LEU A 83 0.20 -16.93 -11.33
N ALA A 84 -0.18 -17.68 -12.37
CA ALA A 84 -1.57 -17.84 -12.77
C ALA A 84 -2.44 -18.39 -11.64
N SER A 85 -1.96 -19.39 -10.89
CA SER A 85 -2.69 -19.94 -9.75
C SER A 85 -2.81 -18.94 -8.58
N LEU A 86 -1.75 -18.18 -8.31
CA LEU A 86 -1.74 -17.15 -7.26
C LEU A 86 -2.68 -15.99 -7.61
N ASN A 87 -2.66 -15.52 -8.87
CA ASN A 87 -3.58 -14.51 -9.39
C ASN A 87 -5.04 -14.98 -9.27
N ALA A 88 -5.34 -16.21 -9.69
CA ALA A 88 -6.69 -16.75 -9.59
C ALA A 88 -7.19 -16.83 -8.13
N LEU A 89 -6.29 -17.10 -7.17
CA LEU A 89 -6.65 -17.05 -5.75
C LEU A 89 -6.86 -15.60 -5.27
N GLN A 90 -5.99 -14.67 -5.65
CA GLN A 90 -6.13 -13.24 -5.32
C GLN A 90 -7.45 -12.66 -5.87
N GLU A 91 -7.81 -12.98 -7.11
CA GLU A 91 -9.06 -12.52 -7.73
C GLU A 91 -10.29 -13.02 -7.00
N ARG A 92 -10.31 -14.30 -6.61
CA ARG A 92 -11.39 -14.87 -5.78
C ARG A 92 -11.46 -14.17 -4.42
N ILE A 93 -10.31 -13.90 -3.79
CA ILE A 93 -10.26 -13.17 -2.52
C ILE A 93 -10.85 -11.76 -2.66
N SER A 94 -10.48 -11.04 -3.72
CA SER A 94 -10.98 -9.69 -4.01
C SER A 94 -12.49 -9.66 -4.26
N ALA A 95 -13.04 -10.69 -4.90
CA ALA A 95 -14.47 -10.80 -5.16
C ALA A 95 -15.30 -11.05 -3.88
N ASP A 96 -14.69 -11.64 -2.85
CA ASP A 96 -15.36 -12.07 -1.62
C ASP A 96 -15.28 -11.04 -0.47
N TRP A 97 -14.90 -9.79 -0.76
CA TRP A 97 -14.81 -8.74 0.27
C TRP A 97 -16.14 -8.47 0.98
N ASP A 98 -17.27 -8.54 0.27
CA ASP A 98 -18.59 -8.40 0.89
C ASP A 98 -18.96 -9.58 1.79
N TRP A 99 -18.57 -10.79 1.40
CA TRP A 99 -18.73 -11.97 2.25
C TRP A 99 -17.93 -11.82 3.55
N MET A 100 -16.65 -11.40 3.46
CA MET A 100 -15.81 -11.16 4.65
C MET A 100 -16.45 -10.13 5.58
N ARG A 101 -16.92 -9.00 5.02
CA ARG A 101 -17.59 -7.95 5.80
C ARG A 101 -18.85 -8.49 6.49
N GLY A 102 -19.65 -9.29 5.79
CA GLY A 102 -20.80 -9.98 6.36
C GLY A 102 -20.45 -10.96 7.49
N ALA A 103 -19.24 -11.52 7.47
CA ALA A 103 -18.70 -12.39 8.52
C ALA A 103 -18.01 -11.62 9.67
N GLY A 104 -18.05 -10.28 9.69
CA GLY A 104 -17.37 -9.48 10.71
C GLY A 104 -15.85 -9.45 10.53
N ILE A 105 -15.38 -9.45 9.29
CA ILE A 105 -13.97 -9.42 8.90
C ILE A 105 -13.79 -8.33 7.84
N ALA A 106 -13.03 -7.29 8.13
CA ALA A 106 -12.76 -6.23 7.16
C ALA A 106 -11.46 -6.55 6.40
N PRO A 107 -11.49 -6.74 5.07
CA PRO A 107 -10.27 -6.88 4.28
C PRO A 107 -9.51 -5.54 4.24
N LEU A 108 -8.20 -5.57 4.53
CA LEU A 108 -7.33 -4.40 4.49
C LEU A 108 -6.49 -4.34 3.22
N GLY A 109 -6.12 -5.51 2.69
CA GLY A 109 -5.36 -5.62 1.46
C GLY A 109 -5.07 -7.08 1.11
N VAL A 110 -4.95 -7.35 -0.19
CA VAL A 110 -4.53 -8.65 -0.70
C VAL A 110 -3.44 -8.45 -1.74
N GLY A 111 -2.36 -9.21 -1.65
CA GLY A 111 -1.22 -9.11 -2.56
C GLY A 111 -0.53 -10.43 -2.76
N ILE A 112 0.28 -10.52 -3.80
CA ILE A 112 1.15 -11.66 -4.06
C ILE A 112 2.53 -11.32 -3.53
N ASN A 113 3.02 -12.14 -2.59
CA ASN A 113 4.41 -12.15 -2.21
C ASN A 113 5.16 -13.07 -3.20
N GLU A 114 5.71 -12.48 -4.26
CA GLU A 114 6.42 -13.21 -5.32
C GLU A 114 7.61 -14.00 -4.75
N ILE A 115 8.44 -13.35 -3.92
CA ILE A 115 9.61 -13.98 -3.28
C ILE A 115 9.19 -15.18 -2.42
N GLY A 116 8.09 -15.02 -1.68
CA GLY A 116 7.50 -16.05 -0.83
C GLY A 116 6.62 -17.05 -1.56
N ASN A 117 6.40 -16.87 -2.87
CA ASN A 117 5.51 -17.65 -3.74
C ASN A 117 4.13 -17.94 -3.09
N ARG A 118 3.46 -16.92 -2.56
CA ARG A 118 2.15 -17.05 -1.90
C ARG A 118 1.31 -15.78 -1.99
N VAL A 119 0.00 -15.92 -1.73
CA VAL A 119 -0.92 -14.79 -1.53
C VAL A 119 -0.91 -14.41 -0.05
N GLU A 120 -0.77 -13.12 0.23
CA GLU A 120 -0.92 -12.55 1.57
C GLU A 120 -2.20 -11.71 1.63
N LEU A 121 -2.99 -11.93 2.67
CA LEU A 121 -4.23 -11.21 2.96
C LEU A 121 -4.17 -10.65 4.38
N ASP A 122 -4.25 -9.34 4.49
CA ASP A 122 -4.36 -8.64 5.77
C ASP A 122 -5.83 -8.28 6.03
N VAL A 123 -6.32 -8.57 7.23
CA VAL A 123 -7.70 -8.32 7.66
C VAL A 123 -7.74 -7.61 9.01
N SER A 124 -8.88 -6.99 9.31
CA SER A 124 -9.20 -6.44 10.62
C SER A 124 -10.40 -7.15 11.20
N SER A 125 -10.23 -7.77 12.37
CA SER A 125 -11.31 -8.41 13.13
C SER A 125 -10.91 -8.55 14.59
N THR A 126 -11.88 -8.40 15.49
CA THR A 126 -11.71 -8.72 16.92
C THR A 126 -11.79 -10.22 17.19
N ASP A 127 -12.25 -11.03 16.23
CA ASP A 127 -12.31 -12.48 16.36
C ASP A 127 -10.92 -13.10 16.10
N PRO A 128 -10.28 -13.73 17.11
CA PRO A 128 -9.00 -14.39 16.91
C PRO A 128 -9.07 -15.58 15.94
N ALA A 129 -10.27 -16.11 15.66
CA ALA A 129 -10.47 -17.19 14.68
C ALA A 129 -10.58 -16.68 13.23
N ALA A 130 -10.70 -15.37 13.00
CA ALA A 130 -10.93 -14.79 11.68
C ALA A 130 -9.93 -15.26 10.60
N PRO A 131 -8.59 -15.30 10.84
CA PRO A 131 -7.64 -15.80 9.85
C PRO A 131 -7.91 -17.26 9.43
N PHE A 132 -8.30 -18.12 10.39
CA PHE A 132 -8.62 -19.52 10.12
C PHE A 132 -9.92 -19.68 9.35
N THR A 133 -10.95 -18.90 9.71
CA THR A 133 -12.24 -18.86 8.98
C THR A 133 -12.04 -18.49 7.52
N VAL A 134 -11.24 -17.45 7.26
CA VAL A 134 -10.93 -17.00 5.89
C VAL A 134 -10.10 -18.04 5.14
N ALA A 135 -9.05 -18.58 5.75
CA ALA A 135 -8.22 -19.60 5.11
C ALA A 135 -9.03 -20.87 4.77
N ALA A 136 -9.95 -21.29 5.64
CA ALA A 136 -10.82 -22.44 5.43
C ALA A 136 -11.81 -22.21 4.27
N HIS A 137 -12.33 -21.00 4.10
CA HIS A 137 -13.26 -20.65 3.02
C HIS A 137 -12.66 -20.90 1.62
N TYR A 138 -11.39 -20.56 1.41
CA TYR A 138 -10.74 -20.74 0.11
C TYR A 138 -10.20 -22.15 -0.13
N ALA A 139 -10.04 -22.96 0.93
CA ALA A 139 -9.44 -24.30 0.88
C ALA A 139 -8.15 -24.35 0.04
N ALA A 140 -7.33 -23.29 0.13
CA ALA A 140 -6.11 -23.18 -0.66
C ALA A 140 -5.08 -24.25 -0.22
N PRO A 141 -4.25 -24.76 -1.14
CA PRO A 141 -3.13 -25.62 -0.79
C PRO A 141 -2.26 -25.03 0.32
N LEU A 142 -1.75 -25.91 1.19
CA LEU A 142 -0.93 -25.48 2.34
C LEU A 142 0.25 -24.60 1.88
N GLY A 143 0.34 -23.39 2.42
CA GLY A 143 1.38 -22.41 2.12
C GLY A 143 1.08 -21.48 0.94
N MET A 144 -0.04 -21.67 0.22
CA MET A 144 -0.45 -20.77 -0.88
C MET A 144 -1.10 -19.48 -0.39
N LEU A 145 -1.76 -19.51 0.77
CA LEU A 145 -2.43 -18.38 1.39
C LEU A 145 -1.93 -18.18 2.82
N GLU A 146 -1.54 -16.95 3.13
CA GLU A 146 -1.28 -16.47 4.48
C GLU A 146 -2.31 -15.37 4.81
N VAL A 147 -3.04 -15.55 5.91
CA VAL A 147 -4.02 -14.56 6.41
C VAL A 147 -3.52 -14.02 7.74
N ARG A 148 -3.46 -12.70 7.88
CA ARG A 148 -3.06 -12.01 9.11
C ARG A 148 -4.16 -11.08 9.58
N SER A 149 -4.44 -11.06 10.87
CA SER A 149 -5.40 -10.12 11.47
C SER A 149 -4.66 -9.12 12.35
N ASP A 150 -5.10 -7.86 12.31
CA ASP A 150 -4.66 -6.83 13.28
C ASP A 150 -5.20 -7.06 14.70
N GLY A 151 -6.23 -7.92 14.85
CA GLY A 151 -6.89 -8.23 16.12
C GLY A 151 -7.80 -7.12 16.67
N THR A 152 -7.99 -6.01 15.94
CA THR A 152 -8.67 -4.81 16.46
C THR A 152 -10.11 -4.68 15.98
N GLY A 153 -10.41 -5.17 14.77
CA GLY A 153 -11.70 -4.94 14.11
C GLY A 153 -11.99 -3.46 13.81
N ALA A 154 -10.99 -2.59 13.88
CA ALA A 154 -11.16 -1.16 13.68
C ALA A 154 -11.71 -0.79 12.31
N ALA A 155 -11.31 -1.53 11.26
CA ALA A 155 -11.81 -1.27 9.91
C ALA A 155 -13.27 -1.70 9.69
N LEU A 156 -13.89 -2.38 10.67
CA LEU A 156 -15.33 -2.66 10.68
C LEU A 156 -16.14 -1.51 11.29
N VAL A 157 -15.49 -0.60 12.00
CA VAL A 157 -16.16 0.55 12.62
C VAL A 157 -16.48 1.57 11.51
N PRO A 158 -17.74 2.02 11.37
CA PRO A 158 -18.10 3.01 10.37
C PRO A 158 -17.25 4.28 10.49
N ILE A 159 -16.84 4.83 9.35
CA ILE A 159 -16.09 6.09 9.29
C ILE A 159 -17.03 7.25 9.62
N ALA A 160 -16.60 8.14 10.51
CA ALA A 160 -17.29 9.39 10.84
C ALA A 160 -16.85 10.54 9.93
N THR A 161 -17.66 11.58 9.85
CA THR A 161 -17.26 12.86 9.25
C THR A 161 -16.96 13.86 10.35
N VAL A 162 -15.78 14.46 10.34
CA VAL A 162 -15.47 15.62 11.19
C VAL A 162 -15.63 16.89 10.37
N ARG A 163 -16.45 17.82 10.85
CA ARG A 163 -16.66 19.15 10.28
C ARG A 163 -16.07 20.17 11.23
N GLY A 164 -15.10 20.93 10.74
CA GLY A 164 -14.44 21.94 11.54
C GLY A 164 -14.73 23.35 11.09
N ILE A 165 -14.76 24.26 12.06
CA ILE A 165 -14.69 25.70 11.84
C ILE A 165 -13.41 26.21 12.50
N VAL A 166 -12.55 26.84 11.72
CA VAL A 166 -11.35 27.53 12.18
C VAL A 166 -11.69 28.99 12.38
N VAL A 167 -11.35 29.52 13.55
CA VAL A 167 -11.50 30.94 13.86
C VAL A 167 -10.18 31.51 14.37
N THR A 168 -9.89 32.76 14.07
CA THR A 168 -8.74 33.46 14.66
C THR A 168 -8.96 33.68 16.16
N ALA A 169 -7.93 34.15 16.88
CA ALA A 169 -8.06 34.50 18.30
C ALA A 169 -9.17 35.53 18.61
N SER A 170 -9.64 36.31 17.62
CA SER A 170 -10.76 37.24 17.76
C SER A 170 -12.14 36.61 17.50
N GLY A 171 -12.19 35.33 17.12
CA GLY A 171 -13.40 34.61 16.75
C GLY A 171 -13.86 34.85 15.30
N ALA A 172 -13.09 35.59 14.49
CA ALA A 172 -13.39 35.81 13.08
C ALA A 172 -12.91 34.65 12.20
N ALA A 173 -13.49 34.52 10.99
CA ALA A 173 -12.97 33.62 9.98
C ALA A 173 -11.55 34.04 9.56
N PRO A 174 -10.67 33.09 9.16
CA PRO A 174 -9.29 33.38 8.81
C PRO A 174 -9.14 34.17 7.50
N GLY A 175 -10.12 34.12 6.60
CA GLY A 175 -9.99 34.69 5.26
C GLY A 175 -9.08 33.85 4.36
N GLU A 176 -8.60 34.45 3.26
CA GLU A 176 -7.62 33.81 2.36
C GLU A 176 -6.40 33.32 3.16
N ASN A 177 -6.07 32.04 3.05
CA ASN A 177 -5.06 31.38 3.87
C ASN A 177 -4.39 30.19 3.13
N THR A 178 -3.30 29.70 3.70
CA THR A 178 -2.54 28.52 3.25
C THR A 178 -2.60 27.38 4.27
N TYR A 179 -3.64 27.36 5.10
CA TYR A 179 -3.70 26.47 6.24
C TYR A 179 -4.03 25.04 5.83
N LEU A 180 -3.36 24.12 6.50
CA LEU A 180 -3.52 22.68 6.33
C LEU A 180 -4.12 22.08 7.60
N VAL A 181 -5.08 21.19 7.42
CA VAL A 181 -5.60 20.31 8.48
C VAL A 181 -4.71 19.09 8.58
N VAL A 182 -4.07 18.92 9.72
CA VAL A 182 -3.20 17.79 10.05
C VAL A 182 -3.81 17.02 11.21
N THR A 183 -3.75 15.71 11.16
CA THR A 183 -4.30 14.83 12.18
C THR A 183 -3.22 13.95 12.78
N ARG A 184 -3.34 13.69 14.08
CA ARG A 184 -2.41 12.83 14.84
C ARG A 184 -3.24 12.01 15.82
N GLY A 185 -2.87 10.78 16.09
CA GLY A 185 -3.55 10.00 17.11
C GLY A 185 -3.23 8.51 17.05
N PRO A 186 -3.45 7.78 18.15
CA PRO A 186 -3.27 6.34 18.22
C PRO A 186 -4.46 5.57 17.62
N GLY A 187 -5.35 6.25 16.89
CA GLY A 187 -6.52 5.62 16.30
C GLY A 187 -6.13 4.46 15.39
N PRO A 188 -6.84 3.33 15.44
CA PRO A 188 -6.47 2.12 14.68
C PRO A 188 -6.73 2.24 13.17
N GLY A 189 -7.23 3.38 12.70
CA GLY A 189 -7.48 3.70 11.30
C GLY A 189 -6.84 5.02 10.89
N ARG A 190 -7.48 5.76 9.97
CA ARG A 190 -7.02 7.08 9.52
C ARG A 190 -8.04 8.16 9.85
N CYS A 191 -7.57 9.40 10.01
CA CYS A 191 -8.41 10.59 10.16
C CYS A 191 -7.88 11.66 9.23
N GLY A 192 -8.57 11.98 8.14
CA GLY A 192 -8.05 12.78 7.03
C GLY A 192 -7.24 11.96 6.01
N GLY A 193 -7.42 12.31 4.72
CA GLY A 193 -6.67 11.81 3.56
C GLY A 193 -7.04 10.39 3.09
N ASP A 194 -7.41 10.26 1.81
CA ASP A 194 -7.22 8.99 1.09
C ASP A 194 -5.73 8.79 0.79
N VAL A 195 -5.34 7.54 0.59
CA VAL A 195 -4.02 7.12 0.10
C VAL A 195 -3.52 8.08 -1.00
N ASP A 196 -2.38 8.73 -0.74
CA ASP A 196 -1.63 9.61 -1.64
C ASP A 196 -2.14 11.05 -1.89
N GLU A 197 -3.13 11.57 -1.14
CA GLU A 197 -3.58 12.97 -1.30
C GLU A 197 -3.11 13.96 -0.21
N ILE A 198 -2.69 15.11 -0.74
CA ILE A 198 -2.36 16.41 -0.16
C ILE A 198 -3.29 16.78 1.02
N ALA A 199 -2.72 17.36 2.07
CA ALA A 199 -3.46 17.86 3.23
C ALA A 199 -4.75 18.62 2.88
N HIS A 200 -5.78 18.46 3.73
CA HIS A 200 -7.08 19.13 3.55
C HIS A 200 -6.93 20.62 3.90
N GLY A 201 -7.26 21.51 2.96
CA GLY A 201 -7.20 22.95 3.18
C GLY A 201 -8.34 23.49 4.04
N VAL A 202 -8.12 24.66 4.65
CA VAL A 202 -9.17 25.41 5.35
C VAL A 202 -9.74 26.47 4.41
N GLY A 203 -11.05 26.45 4.18
CA GLY A 203 -11.72 27.46 3.36
C GLY A 203 -11.56 28.88 3.94
N PRO A 204 -11.73 29.94 3.13
CA PRO A 204 -11.62 31.32 3.62
C PRO A 204 -12.70 31.69 4.65
N ASP A 205 -13.80 30.94 4.68
CA ASP A 205 -14.85 31.00 5.71
C ASP A 205 -14.50 30.20 7.00
N GLY A 206 -13.29 29.63 7.04
CA GLY A 206 -12.79 28.82 8.15
C GLY A 206 -13.25 27.37 8.11
N ARG A 207 -14.05 26.92 7.14
CA ARG A 207 -14.62 25.57 7.17
C ARG A 207 -13.70 24.52 6.57
N PHE A 208 -13.72 23.33 7.16
CA PHE A 208 -13.15 22.12 6.58
C PHE A 208 -14.00 20.89 6.90
N GLN A 209 -13.80 19.82 6.12
CA GLN A 209 -14.42 18.53 6.37
C GLN A 209 -13.42 17.42 6.09
N ILE A 210 -13.30 16.47 7.02
CA ILE A 210 -12.45 15.28 6.87
C ILE A 210 -13.20 14.02 7.30
N LEU A 211 -12.80 12.87 6.76
CA LEU A 211 -13.30 11.57 7.18
C LEU A 211 -12.38 10.97 8.24
N CYS A 212 -12.94 10.43 9.32
CA CYS A 212 -12.17 9.91 10.43
C CYS A 212 -12.69 8.56 10.95
N ALA A 213 -11.77 7.61 11.08
CA ALA A 213 -11.99 6.40 11.83
C ALA A 213 -12.26 6.74 13.31
N ALA A 214 -13.02 5.88 13.97
CA ALA A 214 -13.31 6.06 15.39
C ALA A 214 -12.02 6.03 16.23
N GLY A 215 -11.98 6.84 17.28
CA GLY A 215 -10.85 6.90 18.19
C GLY A 215 -10.55 8.32 18.67
N SER A 216 -9.47 8.44 19.44
CA SER A 216 -8.97 9.73 19.91
C SER A 216 -7.99 10.31 18.89
N TRP A 217 -8.25 11.55 18.47
CA TRP A 217 -7.48 12.27 17.46
C TRP A 217 -7.18 13.69 17.92
N THR A 218 -5.97 14.16 17.67
CA THR A 218 -5.61 15.57 17.66
C THR A 218 -5.78 16.09 16.24
N ILE A 219 -6.61 17.10 16.05
CA ILE A 219 -6.75 17.81 14.77
C ILE A 219 -6.09 19.18 14.94
N ALA A 220 -5.04 19.42 14.16
CA ALA A 220 -4.23 20.63 14.20
C ALA A 220 -4.35 21.40 12.88
N ILE A 221 -4.30 22.72 12.97
CA ILE A 221 -4.19 23.63 11.83
C ILE A 221 -2.74 24.06 11.73
N GLN A 222 -2.12 23.84 10.59
CA GLN A 222 -0.75 24.25 10.31
C GLN A 222 -0.68 25.34 9.26
N ASP A 223 0.25 26.28 9.41
CA ASP A 223 0.70 27.11 8.29
C ASP A 223 1.77 26.36 7.51
N ALA A 224 1.58 26.20 6.20
CA ALA A 224 2.51 25.50 5.34
C ALA A 224 3.29 26.49 4.46
N PRO A 225 4.62 26.61 4.61
CA PRO A 225 5.45 26.98 3.47
C PRO A 225 5.48 25.77 2.53
N ILE A 226 5.01 25.95 1.29
CA ILE A 226 5.07 24.93 0.25
C ILE A 226 6.50 24.33 0.22
N GLY A 227 6.63 23.03 0.55
CA GLY A 227 7.89 22.28 0.47
C GLY A 227 8.82 22.29 1.70
N GLY A 228 8.38 22.78 2.87
CA GLY A 228 9.18 22.76 4.11
C GLY A 228 8.93 21.51 4.99
N PRO A 229 9.92 21.02 5.76
CA PRO A 229 9.80 19.75 6.49
C PRO A 229 8.90 19.78 7.74
N ASN A 230 8.48 20.94 8.26
CA ASN A 230 7.58 21.04 9.43
C ASN A 230 6.74 22.33 9.36
N GLY A 231 5.43 22.23 9.17
CA GLY A 231 4.51 23.35 9.36
C GLY A 231 4.42 23.76 10.83
N ILE A 232 4.10 25.03 11.10
CA ILE A 232 3.88 25.52 12.47
C ILE A 232 2.43 25.26 12.83
N ASP A 233 2.18 24.55 13.94
CA ASP A 233 0.83 24.40 14.50
C ASP A 233 0.34 25.78 14.97
N LEU A 234 -0.73 26.26 14.32
CA LEU A 234 -1.42 27.49 14.64
C LEU A 234 -2.57 27.28 15.63
N GLY A 235 -2.95 26.05 15.92
CA GLY A 235 -4.05 25.71 16.81
C GLY A 235 -4.41 24.24 16.67
N HIS A 236 -4.98 23.65 17.73
CA HIS A 236 -5.36 22.24 17.70
C HIS A 236 -6.53 21.95 18.65
N LEU A 237 -7.16 20.79 18.45
CA LEU A 237 -8.18 20.24 19.33
C LEU A 237 -8.03 18.73 19.41
N ASP A 238 -8.02 18.20 20.63
CA ASP A 238 -8.20 16.77 20.87
C ASP A 238 -9.69 16.42 20.85
N VAL A 239 -10.07 15.47 20.01
CA VAL A 239 -11.44 15.05 19.79
C VAL A 239 -11.56 13.54 19.86
N LEU A 240 -12.63 13.07 20.50
CA LEU A 240 -13.05 11.68 20.43
C LEU A 240 -14.04 11.53 19.27
N VAL A 241 -13.64 10.81 18.23
CA VAL A 241 -14.48 10.54 17.06
C VAL A 241 -15.22 9.21 17.29
N PRO A 242 -16.57 9.19 17.25
CA PRO A 242 -17.35 7.96 17.36
C PRO A 242 -17.28 7.15 16.06
N GLY A 243 -17.76 5.91 16.10
CA GLY A 243 -18.01 5.14 14.88
C GLY A 243 -19.20 5.72 14.11
N GLY A 244 -18.95 6.26 12.92
CA GLY A 244 -19.97 6.86 12.07
C GLY A 244 -20.51 8.20 12.55
N GLY A 245 -21.40 8.78 11.75
CA GLY A 245 -22.05 10.06 12.07
C GLY A 245 -21.19 11.28 11.75
N VAL A 246 -21.56 12.42 12.36
CA VAL A 246 -20.91 13.72 12.16
C VAL A 246 -20.45 14.27 13.52
N VAL A 247 -19.22 14.76 13.58
CA VAL A 247 -18.66 15.48 14.72
C VAL A 247 -18.34 16.90 14.28
N ASP A 248 -19.00 17.88 14.89
CA ASP A 248 -18.72 19.30 14.65
C ASP A 248 -17.71 19.82 15.68
N ILE A 249 -16.67 20.49 15.21
CA ILE A 249 -15.60 21.06 16.06
C ILE A 249 -15.32 22.51 15.69
N ILE A 250 -14.77 23.25 16.65
CA ILE A 250 -14.24 24.59 16.45
C ILE A 250 -12.79 24.61 16.92
N ILE A 251 -11.88 25.06 16.07
CA ILE A 251 -10.46 25.25 16.40
C ILE A 251 -10.17 26.74 16.39
N THR A 252 -9.74 27.27 17.52
CA THR A 252 -9.28 28.65 17.65
C THR A 252 -7.78 28.69 17.39
N LEU A 253 -7.35 29.58 16.50
CA LEU A 253 -5.95 29.82 16.24
C LEU A 253 -5.31 30.57 17.41
N ASP A 254 -4.08 30.18 17.74
CA ASP A 254 -3.23 30.81 18.71
C ASP A 254 -2.94 32.27 18.29
N PRO A 255 -2.84 33.19 19.26
CA PRO A 255 -2.46 34.57 18.96
C PRO A 255 -1.01 34.60 18.50
N HIS A 256 -0.79 35.06 17.26
CA HIS A 256 0.52 35.36 16.68
C HIS A 256 0.81 36.86 16.69
#